data_AF-A0A2E0BTG3-F1
#
_entry.id   AF-A0A2E0BTG3-F1
#
_cell.length_a   1.000
_cell.length_b   1.000
_cell.length_c   1.000
_cell.angle_alpha   90.00
_cell.angle_beta   90.00
_cell.angle_gamma   90.00
#
_symmetry.space_group_name_H-M   'P 1'
#
loop_
_entity.id
_entity.type
_entity.pdbx_description
1 polymer ?
#
loop_
_entity_poly.entity_id
_entity_poly.type
_entity_poly.pdbx_seq_one_letter_code
_entity_poly.pdbx_strand_id
1 'polypeptide(L)'
;MTKLQIKPNKRGRPAKTYTYNQINHAIQSTESMKMASEYLNMSYNNFKKWAKIHKLWNPLPTSAGIRRRNSVKISPHNLEKILNGENPSPYRETILLKKCFQEGYLKQECSCCGTDFSYIENNLWPLVLDFLDKNHKNTKLENLRTLCLNCVYTLQTGIKGWYRHRNIPLNDVVDNRLPRDIHIEPRESAISVTTEDNAVPIEDNEQSVDFIPFEEFQKTLEN
;
A
#
# COMPACT_ATOMS: atom_id res chain seq x y z
N MET A 1 -27.64 -18.69 61.97
CA MET A 1 -26.90 -18.91 60.71
C MET A 1 -27.88 -18.96 59.56
N THR A 2 -28.04 -17.85 58.83
CA THR A 2 -28.92 -17.74 57.67
C THR A 2 -28.25 -18.38 56.46
N LYS A 3 -28.82 -19.49 55.96
CA LYS A 3 -28.31 -20.17 54.76
C LYS A 3 -28.46 -19.24 53.55
N LEU A 4 -27.34 -18.88 52.92
CA LEU A 4 -27.32 -18.17 51.65
C LEU A 4 -28.06 -18.99 50.59
N GLN A 5 -29.17 -18.47 50.08
CA GLN A 5 -29.89 -19.11 48.97
C GLN A 5 -29.14 -18.83 47.66
N ILE A 6 -28.50 -19.86 47.11
CA ILE A 6 -27.86 -19.80 45.79
C ILE A 6 -28.97 -19.86 44.73
N LYS A 7 -29.12 -18.80 43.93
CA LYS A 7 -30.07 -18.78 42.81
C LYS A 7 -29.74 -19.92 41.84
N PRO A 8 -30.74 -20.64 41.28
CA PRO A 8 -30.48 -21.75 40.37
C PRO A 8 -29.67 -21.24 39.17
N ASN A 9 -28.66 -22.02 38.79
CA ASN A 9 -27.75 -21.67 37.71
C ASN A 9 -28.56 -21.44 36.43
N LYS A 10 -28.57 -20.19 35.93
CA LYS A 10 -29.27 -19.84 34.68
C LYS A 10 -28.60 -20.65 33.57
N ARG A 11 -29.24 -21.74 33.15
CA ARG A 11 -28.72 -22.58 32.05
C ARG A 11 -28.43 -21.68 30.86
N GLY A 12 -27.32 -21.96 30.16
CA GLY A 12 -26.89 -21.18 29.00
C GLY A 12 -27.96 -21.11 27.89
N ARG A 13 -27.62 -20.40 26.80
CA ARG A 13 -28.54 -20.20 25.66
C ARG A 13 -29.15 -21.55 25.21
N PRO A 14 -30.49 -21.64 25.07
CA PRO A 14 -31.12 -22.88 24.61
C PRO A 14 -30.63 -23.26 23.22
N ALA A 15 -30.51 -24.56 22.97
CA ALA A 15 -30.09 -25.08 21.68
C ALA A 15 -31.12 -24.70 20.60
N LYS A 16 -30.65 -24.15 19.48
CA LYS A 16 -31.53 -23.79 18.35
C LYS A 16 -31.89 -25.07 17.57
N THR A 17 -33.16 -25.45 17.60
CA THR A 17 -33.71 -26.57 16.83
C THR A 17 -34.44 -26.05 15.59
N TYR A 18 -34.50 -26.85 14.53
CA TYR A 18 -35.13 -26.49 13.26
C TYR A 18 -36.16 -27.54 12.84
N THR A 19 -37.33 -27.08 12.43
CA THR A 19 -38.41 -27.95 11.96
C THR A 19 -38.22 -28.34 10.50
N TYR A 20 -38.91 -29.41 10.07
CA TYR A 20 -38.91 -29.87 8.69
C TYR A 20 -39.28 -28.72 7.71
N ASN A 21 -40.36 -28.01 8.00
CA ASN A 21 -40.87 -26.93 7.15
C ASN A 21 -39.86 -25.79 6.98
N GLN A 22 -39.14 -25.42 8.04
CA GLN A 22 -38.13 -24.35 7.97
C GLN A 22 -36.98 -24.71 7.04
N ILE A 23 -36.53 -25.96 7.07
CA ILE A 23 -35.43 -26.43 6.22
C ILE A 23 -35.91 -26.61 4.79
N ASN A 24 -37.10 -27.18 4.60
CA ASN A 24 -37.68 -27.34 3.27
C ASN A 24 -37.88 -25.98 2.58
N HIS A 25 -38.44 -25.01 3.28
CA HIS A 25 -38.59 -23.65 2.79
C HIS A 25 -37.23 -23.01 2.43
N ALA A 26 -36.22 -23.15 3.30
CA ALA A 26 -34.88 -22.62 3.03
C ALA A 26 -34.26 -23.23 1.76
N ILE A 27 -34.41 -24.54 1.56
CA ILE A 27 -33.94 -25.25 0.37
C ILE A 27 -34.69 -24.75 -0.88
N GLN A 28 -36.01 -24.65 -0.83
CA GLN A 28 -36.82 -24.16 -1.95
C GLN A 28 -36.49 -22.70 -2.33
N SER A 29 -36.15 -21.88 -1.34
CA SER A 29 -35.83 -20.46 -1.54
C SER A 29 -34.41 -20.17 -2.04
N THR A 30 -33.52 -21.17 -2.12
CA THR A 30 -32.09 -20.95 -2.42
C THR A 30 -31.53 -21.90 -3.47
N GLU A 31 -30.49 -21.47 -4.18
CA GLU A 31 -29.86 -22.25 -5.26
C GLU A 31 -28.97 -23.41 -4.75
N SER A 32 -28.52 -23.34 -3.49
CA SER A 32 -27.58 -24.34 -2.95
C SER A 32 -27.80 -24.61 -1.47
N MET A 33 -27.44 -25.81 -1.03
CA MET A 33 -27.49 -26.21 0.38
C MET A 33 -26.63 -25.30 1.29
N LYS A 34 -25.55 -24.72 0.76
CA LYS A 34 -24.75 -23.72 1.49
C LYS A 34 -25.51 -22.40 1.65
N MET A 35 -26.13 -21.90 0.58
CA MET A 35 -26.98 -20.71 0.67
C MET A 35 -28.18 -20.93 1.59
N ALA A 36 -28.80 -22.12 1.59
CA ALA A 36 -29.87 -22.46 2.53
C ALA A 36 -29.42 -22.34 4.00
N SER A 37 -28.18 -22.75 4.31
CA SER A 37 -27.62 -22.59 5.66
C SER A 37 -27.41 -21.12 6.05
N GLU A 38 -27.00 -20.29 5.09
CA GLU A 38 -26.83 -18.85 5.30
C GLU A 38 -28.18 -18.15 5.45
N TYR A 39 -29.20 -18.54 4.67
CA TYR A 39 -30.57 -18.04 4.77
C TYR A 39 -31.16 -18.24 6.18
N LEU A 40 -30.87 -19.39 6.81
CA LEU A 40 -31.28 -19.69 8.18
C LEU A 40 -30.35 -19.13 9.26
N ASN A 41 -29.31 -18.38 8.87
CA ASN A 41 -28.25 -17.86 9.75
C ASN A 41 -27.65 -18.96 10.64
N MET A 42 -27.23 -20.07 10.02
CA MET A 42 -26.63 -21.19 10.72
C MET A 42 -25.36 -21.68 10.05
N SER A 43 -24.50 -22.34 10.83
CA SER A 43 -23.30 -22.98 10.26
C SER A 43 -23.69 -24.13 9.34
N TYR A 44 -22.91 -24.31 8.27
CA TYR A 44 -23.15 -25.37 7.28
C TYR A 44 -23.18 -26.78 7.90
N ASN A 45 -22.33 -27.06 8.90
CA ASN A 45 -22.31 -28.35 9.59
C ASN A 45 -23.60 -28.60 10.39
N ASN A 46 -24.13 -27.56 11.06
CA ASN A 46 -25.42 -27.67 11.74
C ASN A 46 -26.56 -27.87 10.74
N PHE A 47 -26.53 -27.15 9.61
CA PHE A 47 -27.55 -27.31 8.57
C PHE A 47 -27.53 -28.74 8.00
N LYS A 48 -26.35 -29.27 7.69
CA LYS A 48 -26.14 -30.65 7.23
C LYS A 48 -26.69 -31.67 8.21
N LYS A 49 -26.47 -31.48 9.52
CA LYS A 49 -27.04 -32.35 10.57
C LYS A 49 -28.56 -32.39 10.46
N TRP A 50 -29.21 -31.24 10.46
CA TRP A 50 -30.67 -31.17 10.44
C TRP A 50 -31.28 -31.63 9.11
N ALA A 51 -30.68 -31.29 7.97
CA ALA A 51 -31.11 -31.76 6.65
C ALA A 51 -31.05 -33.29 6.53
N LYS A 52 -30.04 -33.94 7.14
CA LYS A 52 -29.96 -35.41 7.21
C LYS A 52 -31.06 -36.00 8.10
N ILE A 53 -31.31 -35.44 9.28
CA ILE A 53 -32.38 -35.88 10.19
C ILE A 53 -33.74 -35.84 9.47
N HIS A 54 -33.99 -34.76 8.72
CA HIS A 54 -35.23 -34.55 7.97
C HIS A 54 -35.25 -35.22 6.59
N LYS A 55 -34.21 -35.97 6.21
CA LYS A 55 -34.07 -36.64 4.90
C LYS A 55 -34.16 -35.71 3.68
N LEU A 56 -33.78 -34.44 3.84
CA LEU A 56 -33.77 -33.40 2.79
C LEU A 56 -32.35 -33.10 2.25
N TRP A 57 -31.36 -33.90 2.61
CA TRP A 57 -29.96 -33.66 2.24
C TRP A 57 -29.68 -34.08 0.79
N ASN A 58 -29.64 -33.09 -0.11
CA ASN A 58 -29.28 -33.29 -1.52
C ASN A 58 -28.29 -32.21 -2.01
N PRO A 59 -26.98 -32.35 -1.75
CA PRO A 59 -25.98 -31.41 -2.23
C PRO A 59 -25.76 -31.60 -3.73
N LEU A 60 -25.60 -30.50 -4.46
CA LEU A 60 -25.22 -30.53 -5.87
C LEU A 60 -23.80 -31.12 -6.04
N PRO A 61 -23.56 -31.96 -7.07
CA PRO A 61 -22.25 -32.57 -7.32
C PRO A 61 -21.20 -31.55 -7.79
N THR A 62 -21.65 -30.44 -8.38
CA THR A 62 -20.78 -29.35 -8.86
C THR A 62 -21.45 -28.01 -8.57
N SER A 63 -20.65 -26.98 -8.29
CA SER A 63 -21.12 -25.61 -8.05
C SER A 63 -21.30 -24.78 -9.33
N ALA A 64 -21.43 -25.44 -10.48
CA ALA A 64 -21.63 -24.79 -11.77
C ALA A 64 -22.98 -24.04 -11.78
N GLY A 65 -22.98 -22.78 -12.21
CA GLY A 65 -24.18 -21.95 -12.30
C GLY A 65 -24.59 -21.20 -11.02
N ILE A 66 -24.06 -21.55 -9.84
CA ILE A 66 -24.41 -20.85 -8.58
C ILE A 66 -23.59 -19.58 -8.43
N ARG A 67 -24.28 -18.46 -8.16
CA ARG A 67 -23.63 -17.17 -7.89
C ARG A 67 -22.85 -17.24 -6.56
N ARG A 68 -21.52 -17.27 -6.64
CA ARG A 68 -20.67 -17.21 -5.44
C ARG A 68 -20.69 -15.81 -4.86
N ARG A 69 -21.30 -15.64 -3.68
CA ARG A 69 -21.18 -14.42 -2.88
C ARG A 69 -19.70 -14.28 -2.51
N ASN A 70 -19.03 -13.33 -3.16
CA ASN A 70 -17.60 -13.05 -3.06
C ASN A 70 -16.69 -14.10 -3.74
N SER A 71 -16.59 -14.01 -5.07
CA SER A 71 -15.27 -13.60 -5.53
C SER A 71 -15.30 -12.07 -5.45
N VAL A 72 -14.40 -11.45 -4.71
CA VAL A 72 -14.08 -10.02 -4.86
C VAL A 72 -13.39 -9.86 -6.22
N LYS A 73 -14.14 -10.21 -7.27
CA LYS A 73 -14.03 -9.70 -8.61
C LYS A 73 -15.26 -8.82 -8.76
N ILE A 74 -15.41 -7.82 -7.87
CA ILE A 74 -15.71 -6.49 -8.42
C ILE A 74 -14.79 -6.42 -9.62
N SER A 75 -15.34 -6.31 -10.83
CA SER A 75 -14.54 -6.15 -12.03
C SER A 75 -13.39 -5.24 -11.64
N PRO A 76 -12.12 -5.69 -11.70
CA PRO A 76 -11.01 -4.82 -11.39
C PRO A 76 -11.30 -3.56 -12.18
N HIS A 77 -11.64 -2.45 -11.51
CA HIS A 77 -11.99 -1.26 -12.26
C HIS A 77 -10.82 -1.04 -13.20
N ASN A 78 -11.12 -0.89 -14.50
CA ASN A 78 -10.10 -0.58 -15.50
C ASN A 78 -9.20 0.47 -14.86
N LEU A 79 -7.92 0.16 -14.69
CA LEU A 79 -7.01 1.03 -13.96
C LEU A 79 -7.07 2.44 -14.53
N GLU A 80 -7.22 2.55 -15.85
CA GLU A 80 -7.60 3.75 -16.60
C GLU A 80 -8.70 4.60 -15.92
N LYS A 81 -9.84 4.01 -15.55
CA LYS A 81 -10.94 4.75 -14.93
C LYS A 81 -10.59 5.27 -13.54
N ILE A 82 -9.75 4.54 -12.81
CA ILE A 82 -9.24 4.95 -11.50
C ILE A 82 -8.25 6.09 -11.69
N LEU A 83 -7.30 5.92 -12.61
CA LEU A 83 -6.31 6.92 -12.97
C LEU A 83 -6.96 8.19 -13.57
N ASN A 84 -8.14 8.09 -14.19
CA ASN A 84 -8.90 9.26 -14.64
C ASN A 84 -9.70 9.95 -13.51
N GLY A 85 -9.79 9.32 -12.33
CA GLY A 85 -10.52 9.84 -11.18
C GLY A 85 -12.04 9.64 -11.25
N GLU A 86 -12.55 8.87 -12.21
CA GLU A 86 -13.99 8.58 -12.36
C GLU A 86 -14.52 7.72 -11.21
N ASN A 87 -13.65 6.89 -10.63
CA ASN A 87 -13.98 6.07 -9.49
C ASN A 87 -12.89 6.17 -8.43
N PRO A 88 -13.18 6.73 -7.24
CA PRO A 88 -12.18 6.83 -6.18
C PRO A 88 -11.65 5.45 -5.83
N SER A 89 -10.33 5.33 -5.70
CA SER A 89 -9.66 4.03 -5.49
C SER A 89 -10.29 3.27 -4.31
N PRO A 90 -10.90 2.09 -4.56
CA PRO A 90 -11.29 1.18 -3.48
C PRO A 90 -10.08 0.38 -2.96
N TYR A 91 -8.91 0.54 -3.59
CA TYR A 91 -7.71 -0.26 -3.33
C TYR A 91 -6.82 0.37 -2.27
N ARG A 92 -6.09 -0.51 -1.56
CA ARG A 92 -4.90 -0.11 -0.83
C ARG A 92 -3.83 0.37 -1.81
N GLU A 93 -3.04 1.34 -1.41
CA GLU A 93 -1.95 1.96 -2.20
C GLU A 93 -0.98 0.93 -2.78
N THR A 94 -0.66 -0.11 -2.00
CA THR A 94 0.21 -1.22 -2.42
C THR A 94 -0.39 -2.02 -3.59
N ILE A 95 -1.71 -2.19 -3.60
CA ILE A 95 -2.42 -2.90 -4.67
C ILE A 95 -2.48 -2.00 -5.91
N LEU A 96 -2.72 -0.70 -5.73
CA LEU A 96 -2.74 0.27 -6.82
C LEU A 96 -1.36 0.35 -7.51
N LEU A 97 -0.29 0.51 -6.72
CA LEU A 97 1.09 0.52 -7.21
C LEU A 97 1.42 -0.75 -8.01
N LYS A 98 1.07 -1.93 -7.45
CA LYS A 98 1.29 -3.21 -8.11
C LYS A 98 0.60 -3.29 -9.47
N LYS A 99 -0.65 -2.83 -9.56
CA LYS A 99 -1.38 -2.80 -10.84
C LYS A 99 -0.76 -1.83 -11.82
N CYS A 100 -0.36 -0.63 -11.37
CA CYS A 100 0.30 0.35 -12.24
C CYS A 100 1.59 -0.19 -12.86
N PHE A 101 2.37 -0.98 -12.13
CA PHE A 101 3.57 -1.63 -12.67
C PHE A 101 3.25 -2.77 -13.63
N GLN A 102 2.24 -3.58 -13.32
CA GLN A 102 1.82 -4.69 -14.18
C GLN A 102 1.24 -4.22 -15.52
N GLU A 103 0.51 -3.09 -15.51
CA GLU A 103 -0.11 -2.51 -16.70
C GLU A 103 0.79 -1.47 -17.41
N GLY A 104 1.96 -1.15 -16.84
CA GLY A 104 2.96 -0.27 -17.47
C GLY A 104 2.69 1.23 -17.37
N TYR A 105 1.77 1.67 -16.50
CA TYR A 105 1.49 3.10 -16.26
C TYR A 105 2.59 3.80 -15.47
N LEU A 106 3.25 3.07 -14.57
CA LEU A 106 4.37 3.55 -13.79
C LEU A 106 5.56 2.63 -14.05
N LYS A 107 6.75 3.21 -14.09
CA LYS A 107 8.01 2.46 -14.13
C LYS A 107 8.39 2.00 -12.74
N GLN A 108 9.06 0.85 -12.64
CA GLN A 108 9.57 0.30 -11.38
C GLN A 108 10.85 1.03 -10.94
N GLU A 109 10.81 2.36 -10.91
CA GLU A 109 11.92 3.24 -10.58
C GLU A 109 11.47 4.28 -9.55
N CYS A 110 12.41 4.84 -8.80
CA CYS A 110 12.12 5.95 -7.90
C CYS A 110 12.07 7.27 -8.68
N SER A 111 10.97 8.02 -8.63
CA SER A 111 10.86 9.33 -9.29
C SER A 111 11.78 10.40 -8.69
N CYS A 112 12.35 10.18 -7.50
CA CYS A 112 13.21 11.14 -6.81
C CYS A 112 14.71 10.91 -7.07
N CYS A 113 15.18 9.66 -7.01
CA CYS A 113 16.61 9.33 -7.17
C CYS A 113 16.91 8.53 -8.45
N GLY A 114 15.90 8.12 -9.22
CA GLY A 114 16.07 7.37 -10.46
C GLY A 114 16.61 5.95 -10.28
N THR A 115 16.61 5.40 -9.06
CA THR A 115 17.05 4.02 -8.83
C THR A 115 16.03 3.04 -9.39
N ASP A 116 16.47 2.18 -10.30
CA ASP A 116 15.66 1.14 -10.92
C ASP A 116 15.54 -0.10 -10.02
N PHE A 117 14.34 -0.66 -9.94
CA PHE A 117 14.01 -1.89 -9.22
C PHE A 117 13.35 -2.95 -10.10
N SER A 118 13.41 -2.76 -11.43
CA SER A 118 12.86 -3.69 -12.43
C SER A 118 13.42 -5.11 -12.35
N TYR A 119 14.59 -5.29 -11.71
CA TYR A 119 15.21 -6.60 -11.48
C TYR A 119 14.51 -7.44 -10.39
N ILE A 120 13.58 -6.86 -9.62
CA ILE A 120 12.90 -7.54 -8.51
C ILE A 120 11.58 -8.14 -8.98
N GLU A 121 11.59 -9.44 -9.28
CA GLU A 121 10.44 -10.14 -9.88
C GLU A 121 9.32 -10.50 -8.87
N ASN A 122 9.62 -10.59 -7.57
CA ASN A 122 8.69 -11.10 -6.57
C ASN A 122 7.54 -10.13 -6.19
N ASN A 123 7.40 -8.98 -6.87
CA ASN A 123 6.53 -7.86 -6.46
C ASN A 123 6.88 -7.28 -5.07
N LEU A 124 8.11 -7.50 -4.60
CA LEU A 124 8.67 -6.92 -3.37
C LEU A 124 9.62 -5.76 -3.69
N TRP A 125 9.20 -4.89 -4.62
CA TRP A 125 9.93 -3.65 -4.88
C TRP A 125 9.93 -2.79 -3.60
N PRO A 126 11.08 -2.21 -3.20
CA PRO A 126 11.18 -1.28 -2.06
C PRO A 126 10.66 0.12 -2.44
N LEU A 127 9.53 0.17 -3.14
CA LEU A 127 8.87 1.37 -3.65
C LEU A 127 7.51 1.56 -2.96
N VAL A 128 7.18 2.82 -2.72
CA VAL A 128 5.93 3.27 -2.11
C VAL A 128 5.29 4.30 -3.04
N LEU A 129 3.96 4.22 -3.15
CA LEU A 129 3.16 5.19 -3.88
C LEU A 129 2.94 6.43 -3.01
N ASP A 130 3.11 7.60 -3.60
CA ASP A 130 2.90 8.86 -2.93
C ASP A 130 2.06 9.83 -3.78
N PHE A 131 1.24 10.62 -3.10
CA PHE A 131 0.29 11.55 -3.70
C PHE A 131 0.78 12.97 -3.47
N LEU A 132 1.02 13.71 -4.55
CA LEU A 132 1.48 15.11 -4.47
C LEU A 132 0.47 15.98 -3.71
N ASP A 133 -0.83 15.78 -3.91
CA ASP A 133 -1.92 16.55 -3.31
C ASP A 133 -2.31 16.10 -1.90
N LYS A 134 -1.62 15.11 -1.31
CA LYS A 134 -1.97 14.46 -0.03
C LYS A 134 -3.34 13.75 0.00
N ASN A 135 -4.12 13.82 -1.08
CA ASN A 135 -5.42 13.19 -1.16
C ASN A 135 -5.33 11.82 -1.86
N HIS A 136 -5.42 10.75 -1.08
CA HIS A 136 -5.48 9.36 -1.54
C HIS A 136 -6.62 9.02 -2.52
N LYS A 137 -7.66 9.87 -2.61
CA LYS A 137 -8.75 9.70 -3.58
C LYS A 137 -8.39 10.26 -4.95
N ASN A 138 -7.49 11.25 -5.01
CA ASN A 138 -7.02 11.79 -6.29
C ASN A 138 -5.96 10.86 -6.87
N THR A 139 -6.39 9.98 -7.77
CA THR A 139 -5.55 8.94 -8.36
C THR A 139 -5.07 9.27 -9.77
N LYS A 140 -5.18 10.55 -10.18
CA LYS A 140 -4.62 11.06 -11.44
C LYS A 140 -3.14 10.73 -11.55
N LEU A 141 -2.72 10.25 -12.73
CA LEU A 141 -1.32 9.89 -12.99
C LEU A 141 -0.35 11.03 -12.65
N GLU A 142 -0.72 12.26 -13.00
CA GLU A 142 0.06 13.47 -12.69
C GLU A 142 0.26 13.71 -11.19
N ASN A 143 -0.66 13.22 -10.35
CA ASN A 143 -0.60 13.35 -8.89
C ASN A 143 0.19 12.20 -8.24
N LEU A 144 0.49 11.13 -8.97
CA LEU A 144 1.16 9.95 -8.44
C LEU A 144 2.67 10.07 -8.64
N ARG A 145 3.44 9.74 -7.59
CA ARG A 145 4.89 9.53 -7.70
C ARG A 145 5.29 8.23 -6.99
N THR A 146 6.35 7.61 -7.47
CA THR A 146 6.95 6.42 -6.86
C THR A 146 8.20 6.82 -6.09
N LEU A 147 8.28 6.43 -4.81
CA LEU A 147 9.43 6.73 -3.95
C LEU A 147 10.04 5.45 -3.40
N CYS A 148 11.37 5.34 -3.43
CA CYS A 148 12.06 4.28 -2.70
C CYS A 148 12.08 4.58 -1.20
N LEU A 149 12.25 3.56 -0.37
CA LEU A 149 12.27 3.71 1.09
C LEU A 149 13.33 4.73 1.55
N ASN A 150 14.50 4.77 0.92
CA ASN A 150 15.54 5.77 1.23
C ASN A 150 15.03 7.20 0.97
N CYS A 151 14.43 7.45 -0.19
CA CYS A 151 13.86 8.75 -0.52
C CYS A 151 12.68 9.12 0.38
N VAL A 152 11.87 8.15 0.82
CA VAL A 152 10.81 8.40 1.80
C VAL A 152 11.40 8.97 3.10
N TYR A 153 12.50 8.38 3.60
CA TYR A 153 13.16 8.85 4.82
C TYR A 153 13.89 10.18 4.63
N THR A 154 14.59 10.40 3.51
CA THR A 154 15.29 11.67 3.27
C THR A 154 14.33 12.84 3.06
N LEU A 155 13.19 12.59 2.41
CA LEU A 155 12.18 13.62 2.17
C LEU A 155 11.28 13.86 3.40
N GLN A 156 11.32 13.02 4.43
CA GLN A 156 10.42 13.11 5.59
C GLN A 156 10.44 14.48 6.27
N THR A 157 11.59 15.16 6.27
CA THR A 157 11.78 16.48 6.89
C THR A 157 11.57 17.65 5.92
N GLY A 158 11.42 17.40 4.63
CA GLY A 158 11.32 18.44 3.61
C GLY A 158 9.91 18.65 3.07
N ILE A 159 9.73 19.78 2.37
CA ILE A 159 8.49 20.22 1.70
C ILE A 159 7.92 19.16 0.76
N LYS A 160 8.80 18.42 0.07
CA LYS A 160 8.45 17.33 -0.86
C LYS A 160 8.37 15.97 -0.16
N GLY A 161 8.10 15.93 1.14
CA GLY A 161 7.96 14.71 1.95
C GLY A 161 6.80 13.82 1.56
N TRP A 162 6.93 12.53 1.92
CA TRP A 162 5.87 11.54 1.80
C TRP A 162 4.59 12.05 2.46
N TYR A 163 3.43 11.92 1.80
CA TYR A 163 2.20 12.61 2.22
C TYR A 163 1.79 12.36 3.68
N ARG A 164 2.18 11.22 4.28
CA ARG A 164 1.92 10.89 5.70
C ARG A 164 2.74 11.72 6.69
N HIS A 165 3.85 12.34 6.26
CA HIS A 165 4.71 13.18 7.08
C HIS A 165 4.58 14.67 6.76
N ARG A 166 3.71 15.06 5.82
CA ARG A 166 3.57 16.45 5.37
C ARG A 166 2.63 17.31 6.24
N ASN A 167 2.09 16.77 7.34
CA ASN A 167 1.21 17.49 8.26
C ASN A 167 1.82 17.54 9.66
N ILE A 168 3.11 17.88 9.75
CA ILE A 168 3.76 18.18 11.02
C ILE A 168 3.81 19.72 11.11
N PRO A 169 3.09 20.35 12.05
CA PRO A 169 3.05 21.82 12.17
C PRO A 169 4.44 22.45 12.29
N LEU A 170 5.38 21.72 12.89
CA LEU A 170 6.79 22.11 12.99
C LEU A 170 7.44 22.27 11.60
N ASN A 171 7.18 21.33 10.68
CA ASN A 171 7.76 21.37 9.33
C ASN A 171 7.19 22.55 8.53
N ASP A 172 5.88 22.82 8.62
CA ASP A 172 5.29 24.01 7.99
C ASP A 172 5.91 25.32 8.52
N VAL A 173 6.24 25.37 9.81
CA VAL A 173 6.89 26.54 10.41
C VAL A 173 8.34 26.67 9.97
N VAL A 174 9.10 25.57 9.97
CA VAL A 174 10.50 25.53 9.51
C VAL A 174 10.58 25.91 8.04
N ASP A 175 9.71 25.34 7.20
CA ASP A 175 9.71 25.55 5.75
C ASP A 175 9.25 26.95 5.33
N ASN A 176 8.28 27.56 6.04
CA ASN A 176 7.70 28.85 5.64
C ASN A 176 8.24 30.06 6.42
N ARG A 177 8.84 29.89 7.61
CA ARG A 177 9.25 31.02 8.48
C ARG A 177 10.74 31.22 8.62
N LEU A 178 11.56 30.21 8.33
CA LEU A 178 13.02 30.33 8.42
C LEU A 178 13.63 30.42 7.02
N PRO A 179 14.48 31.43 6.74
CA PRO A 179 15.28 31.41 5.51
C PRO A 179 16.16 30.16 5.53
N ARG A 180 16.30 29.49 4.38
CA ARG A 180 17.20 28.34 4.26
C ARG A 180 18.63 28.85 4.36
N ASP A 181 19.33 28.47 5.42
CA ASP A 181 20.74 28.85 5.64
C ASP A 181 21.68 28.32 4.54
N ILE A 182 21.21 27.40 3.70
CA ILE A 182 21.96 26.80 2.60
C ILE A 182 21.29 27.20 1.28
N HIS A 183 21.90 28.16 0.58
CA HIS A 183 21.65 28.36 -0.85
C HIS A 183 22.33 27.24 -1.62
N ILE A 184 21.57 26.23 -2.02
CA ILE A 184 21.99 25.29 -3.05
C ILE A 184 21.65 25.97 -4.37
N GLU A 185 22.64 26.59 -5.02
CA GLU A 185 22.48 27.01 -6.40
C GLU A 185 22.09 25.79 -7.23
N PRO A 186 20.99 25.83 -8.00
CA PRO A 186 20.62 24.72 -8.85
C PRO A 186 21.80 24.45 -9.78
N ARG A 187 22.38 23.26 -9.72
CA ARG A 187 23.25 22.77 -10.79
C ARG A 187 22.33 22.64 -12.00
N GLU A 188 22.28 23.68 -12.82
CA GLU A 188 21.71 23.58 -14.15
C GLU A 188 22.36 22.36 -14.79
N SER A 189 21.52 21.42 -15.18
CA SER A 189 21.89 20.24 -15.91
C SER A 189 22.77 20.64 -17.08
N ALA A 190 24.08 20.43 -16.94
CA ALA A 190 25.04 20.45 -18.03
C ALA A 190 24.74 19.26 -18.96
N ILE A 191 23.69 19.39 -19.75
CA ILE A 191 23.49 18.69 -21.00
C ILE A 191 23.22 19.79 -22.03
N SER A 192 24.28 20.51 -22.38
CA SER A 192 24.35 21.26 -23.63
C SER A 192 24.94 20.33 -24.69
N VAL A 193 24.05 19.59 -25.37
CA VAL A 193 24.36 19.09 -26.71
C VAL A 193 24.31 20.29 -27.64
N THR A 194 25.47 20.85 -27.95
CA THR A 194 25.69 21.66 -29.16
C THR A 194 27.12 21.40 -29.64
N THR A 195 27.19 20.60 -30.71
CA THR A 195 28.17 20.65 -31.82
C THR A 195 29.63 21.00 -31.50
N GLU A 196 30.47 19.98 -31.71
CA GLU A 196 31.81 19.97 -32.31
C GLU A 196 32.61 21.28 -32.35
N ASP A 197 33.86 21.14 -31.91
CA ASP A 197 35.00 22.05 -32.11
C ASP A 197 35.12 23.22 -31.12
N ASN A 198 35.67 22.91 -29.94
CA ASN A 198 36.80 23.59 -29.28
C ASN A 198 36.82 23.22 -27.77
N ALA A 199 37.47 22.11 -27.44
CA ALA A 199 37.75 21.76 -26.05
C ALA A 199 38.92 22.64 -25.55
N VAL A 200 38.61 23.62 -24.70
CA VAL A 200 39.61 24.24 -23.83
C VAL A 200 39.90 23.26 -22.70
N PRO A 201 41.16 22.88 -22.42
CA PRO A 201 41.48 22.00 -21.31
C PRO A 201 41.03 22.62 -20.00
N ILE A 202 40.33 21.83 -19.18
CA ILE A 202 40.12 22.15 -17.77
C ILE A 202 41.50 22.05 -17.13
N GLU A 203 42.07 23.16 -16.70
CA GLU A 203 43.27 23.14 -15.88
C GLU A 203 42.91 22.49 -14.55
N ASP A 204 43.44 21.28 -14.33
CA ASP A 204 43.48 20.65 -13.03
C ASP A 204 44.27 21.58 -12.11
N ASN A 205 43.58 22.42 -11.33
CA ASN A 205 44.14 22.99 -10.11
C ASN A 205 44.30 21.86 -9.08
N GLU A 206 45.15 20.89 -9.39
CA GLU A 206 45.84 20.09 -8.41
C GLU A 206 46.72 21.06 -7.64
N GLN A 207 46.20 21.62 -6.55
CA GLN A 207 47.07 22.10 -5.50
C GLN A 207 47.89 20.88 -5.07
N SER A 208 49.14 20.81 -5.54
CA SER A 208 50.11 19.81 -5.14
C SER A 208 50.23 19.89 -3.63
N VAL A 209 49.57 18.97 -2.93
CA VAL A 209 49.70 18.85 -1.49
C VAL A 209 51.05 18.19 -1.27
N ASP A 210 52.09 19.01 -1.11
CA ASP A 210 53.43 18.53 -0.81
C ASP A 210 53.40 17.84 0.56
N PHE A 211 53.74 16.56 0.57
CA PHE A 211 53.78 15.77 1.79
C PHE A 211 54.98 16.22 2.64
N ILE A 212 54.70 16.78 3.82
CA ILE A 212 55.73 17.12 4.80
C ILE A 212 55.81 15.97 5.83
N PRO A 213 56.98 15.34 6.01
CA PRO A 213 57.18 14.36 7.07
C PRO A 213 56.90 14.96 8.45
N PHE A 214 56.25 14.17 9.32
CA PHE A 214 55.74 14.65 10.60
C PHE A 214 56.81 15.30 11.51
N GLU A 215 58.06 14.83 11.44
CA GLU A 215 59.18 15.40 12.22
C GLU A 215 59.54 16.84 11.80
N GLU A 216 59.37 17.18 10.52
CA GLU A 216 59.59 18.55 10.02
C GLU A 216 58.42 19.46 10.38
N PHE A 217 57.19 18.93 10.38
CA PHE A 217 56.02 19.66 10.84
C PHE A 217 56.08 20.01 12.33
N GLN A 218 56.65 19.14 13.18
CA GLN A 218 56.82 19.47 14.60
C GLN A 218 57.78 20.64 14.82
N LYS A 219 58.84 20.76 14.00
CA LYS A 219 59.81 21.86 14.10
C LYS A 219 59.23 23.22 13.71
N THR A 220 58.18 23.27 12.88
CA THR A 220 57.55 24.54 12.51
C THR A 220 56.61 25.08 13.60
N LEU A 221 56.21 24.23 14.56
CA LEU A 221 55.35 24.60 15.69
C LEU A 221 56.13 25.06 16.93
N GLU A 222 57.44 24.83 16.98
CA GLU A 222 58.30 25.16 18.14
C GLU A 222 59.00 26.53 18.04
N ASN A 223 58.58 27.39 17.09
CA ASN A 223 59.03 28.79 16.99
C ASN A 223 58.13 29.77 17.75
#